data_AF-A0A2N2V5R2-F1
#
_entry.id   AF-A0A2N2V5R2-F1
#
_cell.length_a   1.000
_cell.length_b   1.000
_cell.length_c   1.000
_cell.angle_alpha   90.00
_cell.angle_beta   90.00
_cell.angle_gamma   90.00
#
_symmetry.space_group_name_H-M   'P 1'
#
loop_
_entity.id
_entity.type
_entity.pdbx_description
1 polymer ?
#
loop_
_entity_poly.entity_id
_entity_poly.type
_entity_poly.pdbx_seq_one_letter_code
_entity_poly.pdbx_strand_id
1 'polypeptide(L)'
;MPRQRDKIRDFPGKRWFNLALRTVHLAGLILLGAALLGVGNINSGGAVVFVSGLAMFIIDTWANPAHLREIAGFGVLLKLALVGLMTLAPTWALSIFWFVLALSTLLSHAPANFRHRKLF
;
A
#
# COMPACT_ATOMS: atom_id res chain seq x y z
N MET A 1 -21.35 13.01 20.93
CA MET A 1 -20.50 11.93 21.50
C MET A 1 -19.03 12.32 21.32
N PRO A 2 -18.23 12.43 22.39
CA PRO A 2 -16.81 12.72 22.22
C PRO A 2 -16.16 11.51 21.52
N ARG A 3 -15.50 11.74 20.39
CA ARG A 3 -14.75 10.70 19.68
C ARG A 3 -13.68 10.17 20.65
N GLN A 4 -13.82 8.92 21.06
CA GLN A 4 -12.76 8.18 21.76
C GLN A 4 -11.51 8.31 20.88
N ARG A 5 -10.53 9.10 21.33
CA ARG A 5 -9.23 9.16 20.68
C ARG A 5 -8.59 7.81 20.97
N ASP A 6 -8.71 6.89 20.01
CA ASP A 6 -7.94 5.66 20.03
C ASP A 6 -6.48 6.03 20.33
N LYS A 7 -5.92 5.40 21.36
CA LYS A 7 -4.56 5.68 21.82
C LYS A 7 -3.63 5.18 20.72
N ILE A 8 -3.27 6.05 19.79
CA ILE A 8 -2.39 5.73 18.65
C ILE A 8 -1.06 5.28 19.24
N ARG A 9 -0.67 4.03 18.97
CA ARG A 9 0.61 3.50 19.43
C ARG A 9 1.70 4.08 18.53
N ASP A 10 2.73 4.63 19.14
CA ASP A 10 3.87 5.23 18.44
C ASP A 10 5.18 4.79 19.10
N PHE A 11 6.26 4.77 18.31
CA PHE A 11 7.61 4.45 18.77
C PHE A 11 8.61 5.43 18.19
N PRO A 12 9.71 5.74 18.90
CA PRO A 12 10.70 6.70 18.43
C PRO A 12 11.30 6.22 17.09
N GLY A 13 11.14 7.02 16.04
CA GLY A 13 11.67 6.71 14.70
C GLY A 13 10.67 6.10 13.71
N LYS A 14 9.43 5.80 14.10
CA LYS A 14 8.39 5.25 13.21
C LYS A 14 8.27 6.01 11.89
N ARG A 15 8.31 7.34 11.95
CA ARG A 15 8.19 8.20 10.76
C ARG A 15 9.34 8.00 9.78
N TRP A 16 10.57 7.92 10.27
CA TRP A 16 11.75 7.67 9.43
C TRP A 16 11.75 6.25 8.87
N PHE A 17 11.31 5.27 9.67
CA PHE A 17 11.19 3.90 9.21
C PHE A 17 10.14 3.75 8.09
N ASN A 18 8.96 4.35 8.26
CA ASN A 18 7.95 4.40 7.20
C ASN A 18 8.43 5.17 5.97
N LEU A 19 9.24 6.23 6.13
CA LEU A 19 9.85 6.93 4.99
C LEU A 19 10.81 6.02 4.23
N ALA A 20 11.70 5.31 4.92
CA ALA A 20 12.63 4.37 4.31
C ALA A 20 11.88 3.25 3.56
N LEU A 21 10.85 2.67 4.18
CA LEU A 21 9.99 1.68 3.54
C LEU A 21 9.32 2.23 2.28
N ARG A 22 8.81 3.48 2.31
CA ARG A 22 8.21 4.12 1.13
C ARG A 22 9.20 4.31 0.00
N THR A 23 10.43 4.70 0.30
CA THR A 23 11.49 4.83 -0.70
C THR A 23 11.80 3.48 -1.34
N VAL A 24 11.96 2.43 -0.52
CA VAL A 24 12.16 1.05 -1.02
C VAL A 24 10.98 0.57 -1.84
N HIS A 25 9.76 0.87 -1.41
CA HIS A 25 8.52 0.49 -2.10
C HIS A 25 8.42 1.14 -3.48
N LEU A 26 8.75 2.43 -3.60
CA LEU A 26 8.80 3.12 -4.89
C LEU A 26 9.88 2.55 -5.82
N ALA A 27 11.07 2.24 -5.29
CA ALA A 27 12.10 1.57 -6.07
C ALA A 27 11.63 0.19 -6.58
N GLY A 28 10.98 -0.59 -5.72
CA GLY A 28 10.35 -1.87 -6.10
C GLY A 28 9.28 -1.69 -7.17
N LEU A 29 8.46 -0.63 -7.07
CA LEU A 29 7.41 -0.34 -8.04
C LEU A 29 7.98 -0.03 -9.42
N ILE A 30 9.09 0.71 -9.48
CA ILE A 30 9.82 0.99 -10.73
C ILE A 30 10.42 -0.29 -11.30
N LEU A 31 11.05 -1.13 -10.47
CA LEU A 31 11.61 -2.42 -10.91
C LEU A 31 10.51 -3.35 -11.44
N LEU A 32 9.36 -3.41 -10.77
CA LEU A 32 8.21 -4.19 -11.23
C LEU A 32 7.68 -3.66 -12.55
N GLY A 33 7.52 -2.34 -12.69
CA GLY A 33 7.09 -1.70 -13.93
C GLY A 33 8.04 -1.99 -15.10
N ALA A 34 9.35 -1.89 -14.87
CA ALA A 34 10.36 -2.25 -15.85
C ALA A 34 10.26 -3.72 -16.27
N ALA A 35 10.10 -4.64 -15.31
CA ALA A 35 9.97 -6.06 -15.58
C ALA A 35 8.71 -6.41 -16.38
N LEU A 36 7.59 -5.72 -16.11
CA LEU A 36 6.34 -5.87 -16.86
C LEU A 36 6.45 -5.34 -18.30
N LEU A 37 7.38 -4.42 -18.58
CA LEU A 37 7.70 -3.94 -19.93
C LEU A 37 8.80 -4.75 -20.60
N GLY A 38 9.20 -5.89 -20.01
CA GLY A 38 10.19 -6.81 -20.58
C GLY A 38 11.63 -6.59 -20.11
N VAL A 39 11.87 -5.68 -19.16
CA VAL A 39 13.21 -5.37 -18.65
C VAL A 39 13.35 -5.77 -17.19
N GLY A 40 13.93 -6.95 -16.93
CA GLY A 40 14.24 -7.42 -15.58
C GLY A 40 13.36 -8.59 -15.13
N ASN A 41 13.21 -8.74 -13.80
CA ASN A 41 12.54 -9.89 -13.19
C ASN A 41 11.30 -9.44 -12.40
N ILE A 42 10.13 -9.96 -12.78
CA ILE A 42 8.84 -9.62 -12.16
C ILE A 42 8.82 -10.05 -10.69
N ASN A 43 9.43 -11.19 -10.35
CA ASN A 43 9.41 -11.72 -9.00
C ASN A 43 10.20 -10.84 -8.03
N SER A 44 11.35 -10.29 -8.45
CA SER A 44 12.14 -9.43 -7.57
C SER A 44 11.45 -8.09 -7.33
N GLY A 45 10.99 -7.42 -8.39
CA GLY A 45 10.23 -6.16 -8.26
C GLY A 45 8.94 -6.36 -7.46
N GLY A 46 8.18 -7.41 -7.78
CA GLY A 46 6.94 -7.77 -7.10
C GLY A 46 7.14 -8.09 -5.62
N ALA A 47 8.17 -8.87 -5.28
CA ALA A 47 8.50 -9.18 -3.89
C ALA A 47 8.85 -7.93 -3.09
N VAL A 48 9.65 -7.02 -3.64
CA VAL A 48 10.00 -5.76 -2.96
C VAL A 48 8.76 -4.92 -2.72
N VAL A 49 7.89 -4.73 -3.72
CA VAL A 49 6.62 -3.99 -3.59
C VAL A 49 5.72 -4.62 -2.53
N PHE A 50 5.53 -5.94 -2.59
CA PHE A 50 4.64 -6.67 -1.71
C PHE A 50 5.13 -6.63 -0.26
N VAL A 51 6.40 -6.97 -0.01
CA VAL A 51 6.97 -7.03 1.34
C VAL A 51 7.02 -5.64 1.98
N SER A 52 7.48 -4.62 1.26
CA SER A 52 7.52 -3.25 1.79
C SER A 52 6.12 -2.68 2.04
N GLY A 53 5.16 -2.96 1.15
CA GLY A 53 3.76 -2.56 1.33
C GLY A 53 3.10 -3.25 2.52
N LEU A 54 3.35 -4.56 2.69
CA LEU A 54 2.86 -5.34 3.82
C LEU A 54 3.48 -4.86 5.15
N ALA A 55 4.78 -4.56 5.15
CA ALA A 55 5.45 -4.02 6.33
C ALA A 55 4.84 -2.68 6.77
N MET A 56 4.64 -1.74 5.83
CA MET A 56 3.95 -0.48 6.12
C MET A 56 2.55 -0.70 6.68
N PHE A 57 1.78 -1.62 6.06
CA PHE A 57 0.43 -1.95 6.51
C PHE A 57 0.42 -2.51 7.94
N ILE A 58 1.34 -3.43 8.28
CA ILE A 58 1.45 -4.00 9.64
C ILE A 58 1.78 -2.89 10.66
N ILE A 59 2.71 -1.99 10.34
CA ILE A 59 3.08 -0.87 11.22
C ILE A 59 1.90 0.07 11.46
N ASP A 60 1.19 0.42 10.39
CA ASP A 60 0.06 1.36 10.46
C ASP A 60 -1.14 0.73 11.19
N THR A 61 -1.42 -0.56 10.98
CA THR A 61 -2.48 -1.30 11.69
C THR A 61 -2.14 -1.57 13.15
N TRP A 62 -0.88 -1.87 13.47
CA TRP A 62 -0.43 -1.99 14.86
C TRP A 62 -0.55 -0.65 15.59
N ALA A 63 -0.22 0.45 14.91
CA ALA A 63 -0.32 1.80 15.48
C ALA A 63 -1.76 2.27 15.66
N ASN A 64 -2.63 1.96 14.69
CA ASN A 64 -4.04 2.33 14.71
C ASN A 64 -4.90 1.23 14.04
N PRO A 65 -5.40 0.25 14.79
CA PRO A 65 -6.19 -0.84 14.22
C PRO A 65 -7.54 -0.36 13.65
N ALA A 66 -8.05 0.79 14.12
CA ALA A 66 -9.27 1.39 13.55
C ALA A 66 -9.09 1.79 12.08
N HIS A 67 -7.85 1.97 11.61
CA HIS A 67 -7.54 2.29 10.21
C HIS A 67 -8.06 1.23 9.22
N LEU A 68 -8.16 -0.03 9.64
CA LEU A 68 -8.72 -1.12 8.82
C LEU A 68 -10.19 -0.89 8.44
N ARG A 69 -10.92 -0.12 9.24
CA ARG A 69 -12.33 0.19 9.02
C ARG A 69 -12.53 1.42 8.16
N GLU A 70 -11.45 2.12 7.83
CA GLU A 70 -11.46 3.30 6.96
C GLU A 70 -11.21 2.90 5.50
N ILE A 71 -11.73 3.70 4.56
CA ILE A 71 -11.47 3.53 3.12
C ILE A 71 -9.96 3.42 2.82
N ALA A 72 -9.14 4.17 3.56
CA ALA A 72 -7.70 4.15 3.44
C ALA A 72 -7.07 2.77 3.70
N GLY A 73 -7.39 2.17 4.85
CA GLY A 73 -6.82 0.88 5.26
C GLY A 73 -7.32 -0.24 4.37
N PHE A 74 -8.61 -0.21 4.00
CA PHE A 74 -9.16 -1.15 3.02
C PHE A 74 -8.52 -0.99 1.63
N GLY A 75 -8.22 0.25 1.23
CA GLY A 75 -7.49 0.53 -0.01
C GLY A 75 -6.10 -0.08 -0.05
N VAL A 76 -5.41 -0.19 1.09
CA VAL A 76 -4.11 -0.89 1.18
C VAL A 76 -4.28 -2.40 1.00
N LEU A 77 -5.29 -3.00 1.64
CA LEU A 77 -5.62 -4.43 1.45
C LEU A 77 -5.93 -4.75 -0.01
N LEU A 78 -6.73 -3.92 -0.66
CA LEU A 78 -7.05 -4.06 -2.08
C LEU A 78 -5.78 -3.99 -2.94
N LYS A 79 -4.86 -3.06 -2.68
CA LYS A 79 -3.59 -2.97 -3.41
C LYS A 79 -2.73 -4.23 -3.21
N LEU A 80 -2.62 -4.72 -1.98
CA LEU A 80 -1.86 -5.95 -1.70
C LEU A 80 -2.46 -7.16 -2.41
N ALA A 81 -3.79 -7.28 -2.43
CA ALA A 81 -4.47 -8.33 -3.17
C ALA A 81 -4.23 -8.22 -4.69
N LEU A 82 -4.29 -7.00 -5.26
CA LEU A 82 -4.04 -6.78 -6.68
C LEU A 82 -2.58 -7.08 -7.07
N VAL A 83 -1.60 -6.70 -6.25
CA VAL A 83 -0.19 -7.06 -6.47
C VAL A 83 -0.01 -8.58 -6.41
N GLY A 84 -0.66 -9.27 -5.46
CA GLY A 84 -0.67 -10.74 -5.43
C GLY A 84 -1.30 -11.34 -6.70
N LEU A 85 -2.41 -10.77 -7.16
CA LEU A 85 -3.13 -11.24 -8.35
C LEU A 85 -2.32 -11.12 -9.64
N MET A 86 -1.38 -10.17 -9.74
CA MET A 86 -0.45 -10.08 -10.87
C MET A 86 0.38 -11.36 -11.06
N THR A 87 0.64 -12.11 -9.99
CA THR A 87 1.38 -13.38 -10.07
C THR A 87 0.52 -14.53 -10.60
N LEU A 88 -0.79 -14.47 -10.34
CA LEU A 88 -1.77 -15.49 -10.76
C LEU A 88 -2.32 -15.23 -12.16
N ALA A 89 -2.35 -13.97 -12.61
CA ALA A 89 -2.86 -13.56 -13.92
C ALA A 89 -1.84 -12.73 -14.72
N PRO A 90 -0.76 -13.34 -15.25
CA PRO A 90 0.31 -12.63 -15.94
C PRO A 90 -0.17 -11.81 -17.15
N THR A 91 -1.18 -12.30 -17.87
CA THR A 91 -1.76 -11.62 -19.03
C THR A 91 -2.39 -10.26 -18.67
N TRP A 92 -2.88 -10.11 -17.45
CA TRP A 92 -3.51 -8.89 -16.95
C TRP A 92 -2.58 -8.05 -16.08
N ALA A 93 -1.38 -8.54 -15.76
CA ALA A 93 -0.49 -7.93 -14.78
C ALA A 93 -0.15 -6.47 -15.11
N LEU A 94 0.11 -6.15 -16.38
CA LEU A 94 0.38 -4.76 -16.82
C LEU A 94 -0.84 -3.85 -16.63
N SER A 95 -2.05 -4.31 -16.98
CA SER A 95 -3.28 -3.54 -16.78
C SER A 95 -3.58 -3.32 -15.29
N ILE A 96 -3.40 -4.37 -14.48
CA ILE A 96 -3.55 -4.29 -13.02
C ILE A 96 -2.51 -3.32 -12.44
N PHE A 97 -1.28 -3.31 -12.96
CA PHE A 97 -0.23 -2.41 -12.49
C PHE A 97 -0.62 -0.95 -12.68
N TRP A 98 -1.08 -0.58 -13.87
CA TRP A 98 -1.58 0.77 -14.14
C TRP A 98 -2.79 1.13 -13.27
N PHE A 99 -3.70 0.19 -13.07
CA PHE A 99 -4.85 0.39 -12.19
C PHE A 99 -4.41 0.62 -10.73
N VAL A 100 -3.49 -0.19 -10.20
CA VAL A 100 -2.93 -0.03 -8.85
C VAL A 100 -2.21 1.31 -8.73
N LEU A 101 -1.42 1.70 -9.72
CA LEU A 101 -0.70 2.99 -9.75
C LEU A 101 -1.69 4.17 -9.66
N ALA A 102 -2.71 4.19 -10.54
CA ALA A 102 -3.72 5.24 -10.57
C ALA A 102 -4.56 5.28 -9.29
N LEU A 103 -5.00 4.11 -8.80
CA LEU A 103 -5.72 4.01 -7.54
C LEU A 103 -4.85 4.51 -6.38
N SER A 104 -3.54 4.24 -6.42
CA SER A 104 -2.62 4.65 -5.37
C SER A 104 -2.43 6.16 -5.30
N THR A 105 -2.27 6.82 -6.44
CA THR A 105 -2.16 8.29 -6.49
C THR A 105 -3.47 8.95 -6.09
N LEU A 106 -4.61 8.47 -6.60
CA LEU A 106 -5.93 8.98 -6.21
C LEU A 106 -6.16 8.89 -4.70
N LEU A 107 -5.94 7.72 -4.09
CA LEU A 107 -6.14 7.54 -2.64
C LEU A 107 -5.15 8.34 -1.79
N SER A 108 -3.94 8.57 -2.28
CA SER A 108 -2.92 9.34 -1.55
C SER A 108 -3.22 10.84 -1.52
N HIS A 109 -3.84 11.36 -2.58
CA HIS A 109 -4.26 12.76 -2.69
C HIS A 109 -5.75 12.99 -2.38
N ALA A 110 -6.51 11.94 -2.10
CA ALA A 110 -7.91 12.05 -1.72
C ALA A 110 -8.07 12.88 -0.44
N PRO A 111 -9.11 13.72 -0.36
CA PRO A 111 -9.37 14.54 0.82
C PRO A 111 -9.56 13.68 2.07
N ALA A 112 -9.13 14.19 3.23
CA ALA A 112 -9.16 13.47 4.50
C ALA A 112 -10.56 12.93 4.85
N ASN A 113 -11.62 13.67 4.48
CA ASN A 113 -13.01 13.27 4.68
C ASN A 113 -13.39 11.99 3.94
N PHE A 114 -12.78 11.73 2.78
CA PHE A 114 -12.99 10.50 2.03
C PHE A 114 -12.12 9.38 2.60
N ARG A 115 -10.85 9.67 2.86
CA ARG A 115 -9.88 8.67 3.34
C ARG A 115 -10.25 8.05 4.69
N HIS A 116 -10.74 8.86 5.62
CA HIS A 116 -11.11 8.43 6.99
C HIS A 116 -12.60 8.11 7.15
N ARG A 117 -13.34 7.97 6.04
CA ARG A 117 -14.73 7.51 6.10
C ARG A 117 -14.74 6.05 6.52
N LYS A 118 -15.53 5.73 7.54
CA LYS A 118 -15.74 4.35 7.99
C LYS A 118 -16.59 3.59 6.98
N LEU A 119 -16.18 2.37 6.65
CA LEU A 119 -16.92 1.43 5.83
C LEU A 119 -17.91 0.60 6.67
N PHE A 120 -17.58 0.34 7.94
CA PHE A 120 -18.33 -0.49 8.89
C PHE A 120 -17.97 -0.19 10.35
#